data_AF-A0A4U2ZIG6-F1
#
_entry.id   AF-A0A4U2ZIG6-F1
#
_cell.length_a   1.000
_cell.length_b   1.000
_cell.length_c   1.000
_cell.angle_alpha   90.00
_cell.angle_beta   90.00
_cell.angle_gamma   90.00
#
_symmetry.space_group_name_H-M   'P 1'
#
loop_
_entity.id
_entity.type
_entity.pdbx_description
1 polymer ?
#
loop_
_entity_poly.entity_id
_entity_poly.type
_entity_poly.pdbx_seq_one_letter_code
_entity_poly.pdbx_strand_id
1 'polypeptide(L)' 'KLKQHREIPPKHIIKSCTISMTPAGKYYVSILTEYEKEIVQKEVQSVVGLDFAMAEL' A
#
# COMPACT_ATOMS: atom_id res chain seq x y z
N LYS A 1 -14.44 -19.34 1.49
CA LYS A 1 -12.96 -19.18 1.63
C LYS A 1 -12.64 -17.70 1.59
N LEU A 2 -11.93 -17.17 2.59
CA LEU A 2 -11.42 -15.79 2.59
C LEU A 2 -10.23 -15.72 1.64
N LYS A 3 -10.22 -14.76 0.71
CA LYS A 3 -9.08 -14.49 -0.16
C LYS A 3 -8.39 -13.23 0.34
N GLN A 4 -7.20 -13.39 0.89
CA GLN A 4 -6.39 -12.28 1.37
C GLN A 4 -5.34 -11.95 0.31
N HIS A 5 -5.33 -10.71 -0.18
CA HIS A 5 -4.36 -10.29 -1.19
C HIS A 5 -2.96 -10.12 -0.59
N ARG A 6 -2.87 -9.63 0.66
CA ARG A 6 -1.62 -9.40 1.40
C ARG A 6 -1.82 -9.62 2.88
N GLU A 7 -0.81 -10.14 3.56
CA GLU A 7 -0.75 -10.20 5.02
C GLU A 7 -0.47 -8.81 5.60
N ILE A 8 -1.11 -8.48 6.73
CA ILE A 8 -0.85 -7.24 7.45
C ILE A 8 0.30 -7.51 8.42
N PRO A 9 1.45 -6.82 8.29
CA PRO A 9 2.56 -7.05 9.20
C PRO A 9 2.20 -6.68 10.64
N PRO A 10 2.71 -7.40 11.66
CA PRO A 10 2.30 -7.22 13.06
C PRO A 10 2.66 -5.85 13.65
N LYS A 11 3.62 -5.14 13.05
CA LYS A 11 4.05 -3.81 13.48
C LYS A 11 3.19 -2.67 12.90
N HIS A 12 2.27 -2.99 12.00
CA HIS A 12 1.41 -1.97 11.38
C HIS A 12 0.21 -1.66 12.27
N ILE A 13 -0.11 -0.38 12.42
CA ILE A 13 -1.28 0.11 13.15
C ILE A 13 -2.44 0.27 12.16
N ILE A 14 -3.57 -0.38 12.41
CA ILE A 14 -4.77 -0.20 11.57
C ILE A 14 -5.40 1.15 11.89
N LYS A 15 -5.56 2.01 10.87
CA LYS A 15 -6.21 3.33 11.00
C LYS A 15 -7.69 3.26 10.72
N SER A 16 -8.07 2.53 9.68
CA SER A 16 -9.47 2.37 9.29
C SER A 16 -9.69 1.07 8.52
N CYS A 17 -10.95 0.64 8.49
CA CYS A 17 -11.40 -0.44 7.64
C CYS A 17 -12.68 -0.02 6.91
N THR A 18 -12.81 -0.44 5.65
CA THR A 18 -14.01 -0.23 4.85
C THR A 18 -14.52 -1.57 4.38
N ILE A 19 -15.77 -1.85 4.67
CA ILE A 19 -16.47 -3.06 4.24
C ILE A 19 -17.40 -2.67 3.10
N SER A 20 -17.33 -3.39 2.00
CA SER A 20 -18.22 -3.19 0.85
C SER A 20 -18.81 -4.51 0.40
N MET A 21 -20.02 -4.46 -0.13
CA MET A 21 -20.73 -5.61 -0.66
C MET A 21 -21.12 -5.33 -2.11
N THR A 22 -20.84 -6.28 -2.99
CA THR A 22 -21.33 -6.24 -4.36
C THR A 22 -22.80 -6.67 -4.42
N PRO A 23 -23.57 -6.27 -5.44
CA PRO A 23 -24.95 -6.75 -5.62
C PRO A 23 -25.08 -8.28 -5.69
N ALA A 24 -24.01 -8.98 -6.07
CA ALA A 24 -23.93 -10.45 -6.07
C ALA A 24 -23.63 -11.07 -4.68
N GLY A 25 -23.64 -10.26 -3.61
CA GLY A 25 -23.43 -10.71 -2.23
C GLY A 25 -21.96 -10.98 -1.85
N LYS A 26 -20.99 -10.66 -2.72
CA LYS A 26 -19.57 -10.79 -2.36
C LYS A 26 -19.13 -9.62 -1.50
N TYR A 27 -18.51 -9.91 -0.36
CA TYR A 27 -17.94 -8.92 0.55
C TYR A 27 -16.45 -8.69 0.26
N TYR A 28 -16.04 -7.44 0.39
CA TYR A 28 -14.65 -7.00 0.30
C TYR A 28 -14.32 -6.12 1.49
N VAL A 29 -13.11 -6.31 2.03
CA VAL A 29 -12.60 -5.53 3.16
C VAL A 29 -11.32 -4.83 2.73
N SER A 30 -11.29 -3.51 2.84
CA SER A 30 -10.10 -2.68 2.63
C SER A 30 -9.62 -2.18 3.98
N ILE A 31 -8.33 -2.36 4.27
CA ILE A 31 -7.73 -2.00 5.55
C ILE A 31 -6.62 -0.98 5.28
N LEU A 32 -6.75 0.19 5.90
CA LEU A 32 -5.72 1.23 5.86
C LEU A 32 -4.82 1.06 7.08
N THR A 33 -3.52 0.90 6.84
CA THR A 33 -2.52 0.69 7.88
C THR A 33 -1.44 1.74 7.84
N GLU A 34 -1.07 2.25 9.01
CA GLU A 34 0.08 3.09 9.22
C GLU A 34 1.25 2.24 9.71
N TYR A 35 2.45 2.57 9.26
CA TYR A 35 3.67 1.90 9.71
C TYR A 35 4.77 2.93 9.87
N GLU A 36 5.59 2.73 10.89
CA GLU A 36 6.79 3.52 11.07
C GLU A 36 7.88 2.98 10.14
N LYS A 37 8.52 3.88 9.40
CA LYS A 37 9.63 3.56 8.50
C LYS A 37 10.84 4.38 8.89
N GLU A 38 11.81 3.73 9.52
CA GLU A 38 13.12 4.31 9.69
C GLU A 38 13.81 4.38 8.31
N ILE A 39 14.06 5.59 7.84
CA ILE A 39 14.82 5.82 6.61
C ILE A 39 16.30 5.73 7.00
N VAL A 40 16.87 4.54 6.85
CA VAL A 40 18.32 4.36 7.00
C VAL A 40 19.01 5.10 5.87
N GLN A 41 19.81 6.11 6.20
CA GLN A 41 20.67 6.78 5.23
C GLN A 41 21.68 5.76 4.69
N LYS A 42 21.53 5.39 3.42
CA LYS A 42 22.52 4.63 2.68
C LYS A 42 23.36 5.58 1.86
N GLU A 43 24.67 5.34 1.84
CA GLU A 43 25.57 6.02 0.93
C GLU A 43 25.09 5.82 -0.51
N VAL A 44 24.92 6.91 -1.24
CA VAL A 44 24.39 6.88 -2.60
C VAL A 44 25.51 6.39 -3.53
N GLN A 45 25.53 5.09 -3.81
CA GLN A 45 26.52 4.48 -4.72
C GLN A 45 26.18 4.71 -6.20
N SER A 46 24.90 4.86 -6.53
CA SER A 46 24.44 5.17 -7.88
C SER A 46 23.24 6.09 -7.81
N VAL A 47 23.27 7.15 -8.63
CA VAL A 47 22.16 8.10 -8.76
C VAL A 47 21.37 7.68 -9.98
N VAL A 48 20.13 7.25 -9.78
CA VAL A 48 19.19 7.02 -10.88
C VAL A 48 18.37 8.29 -11.05
N GLY A 49 18.48 8.93 -12.21
CA GLY A 49 17.61 10.05 -12.58
C GLY A 49 16.22 9.54 -12.96
N LEU A 50 15.19 10.03 -12.29
CA LEU A 50 13.81 9.84 -12.71
C LEU A 50 13.48 10.95 -13.73
N ASP A 51 13.57 10.63 -15.01
CA ASP A 51 13.12 11.54 -16.07
C ASP A 51 11.61 11.38 -16.28
N PHE A 52 10.87 12.45 -16.05
CA PHE A 52 9.42 12.48 -16.25
C PHE A 52 9.13 13.21 -17.56
N ALA A 53 9.07 12.46 -18.65
CA ALA A 53 8.64 13.01 -19.94
C ALA A 53 7.13 13.26 -19.92
N MET A 54 6.72 14.52 -19.77
CA MET A 54 5.36 14.93 -20.14
C MET A 54 5.26 14.91 -21.66
N ALA A 55 4.82 13.78 -22.22
CA ALA A 55 4.20 13.80 -23.53
C ALA A 55 2.89 14.60 -23.42
N GLU A 56 2.68 15.48 -24.39
CA GLU A 56 1.68 16.55 -24.44
C GLU A 56 0.29 16.19 -23.88
N LEU A 57 -0.27 17.15 -23.15
CA LEU A 57 -1.62 17.13 -22.59
C LEU A 57 -2.70 17.19 -23.67
#